data_AF-A0A3C0VVT6-F1
#
_entry.id   AF-A0A3C0VVT6-F1
#
_cell.length_a   1.000
_cell.length_b   1.000
_cell.length_c   1.000
_cell.angle_alpha   90.00
_cell.angle_beta   90.00
_cell.angle_gamma   90.00
#
_symmetry.space_group_name_H-M   'P 1'
#
loop_
_entity.id
_entity.type
_entity.pdbx_description
1 polymer ?
#
loop_
_entity_poly.entity_id
_entity_poly.type
_entity_poly.pdbx_seq_one_letter_code
_entity_poly.pdbx_strand_id
1 'polypeptide(L)' 'AVATNAGQIKTGSLSRSDRTAKYNQLLRIEQELGANAIYGGKM' A
#
# COMPACT_ATOMS: atom_id res chain seq x y z
N ALA A 1 7.24 -3.70 -0.44
CA ALA A 1 7.09 -2.35 0.13
C ALA A 1 6.78 -2.43 1.63
N VAL A 2 5.68 -3.07 2.04
CA VAL A 2 5.31 -3.18 3.47
C VAL A 2 6.37 -3.97 4.27
N ALA A 3 6.70 -5.21 3.89
CA ALA A 3 7.66 -6.05 4.62
C ALA A 3 9.06 -5.44 4.78
N THR A 4 9.44 -4.50 3.91
CA THR A 4 10.74 -3.82 3.92
C THR A 4 10.65 -2.39 4.43
N ASN A 5 9.47 -1.94 4.92
CA ASN A 5 9.20 -0.57 5.34
C ASN A 5 9.69 0.49 4.33
N ALA A 6 9.48 0.24 3.04
CA ALA A 6 10.06 1.07 1.97
C ALA A 6 9.47 2.49 1.88
N GLY A 7 8.34 2.77 2.53
CA GLY A 7 7.65 4.06 2.52
C GLY A 7 6.96 4.44 1.20
N GLN A 8 7.45 3.94 0.06
CA GLN A 8 6.91 4.23 -1.27
C GLN A 8 6.86 2.97 -2.13
N ILE A 9 5.95 2.97 -3.11
CA ILE A 9 5.84 1.94 -4.14
C ILE A 9 5.38 2.57 -5.46
N LYS A 10 6.02 2.21 -6.57
CA LYS A 10 5.54 2.56 -7.90
C LYS A 10 4.87 1.34 -8.53
N THR A 11 3.54 1.38 -8.65
CA THR A 11 2.76 0.24 -9.19
C THR A 11 1.79 0.62 -10.31
N GLY A 12 2.00 1.78 -10.95
CA GLY A 12 1.28 2.23 -12.14
C GLY A 12 0.01 3.05 -11.86
N SER A 13 -0.70 3.41 -12.93
CA SER A 13 -1.92 4.23 -12.90
C SER A 13 -3.07 3.56 -12.15
N LEU A 14 -4.08 4.33 -11.75
CA LEU A 14 -5.31 3.90 -11.09
C LEU A 14 -6.31 3.23 -12.06
N SER A 15 -5.81 2.56 -13.09
CA SER A 15 -6.60 1.93 -14.14
C SER A 15 -5.94 0.60 -14.49
N ARG A 16 -6.75 -0.40 -14.88
CA ARG A 16 -6.38 -1.81 -15.13
C ARG A 16 -6.30 -2.64 -13.83
N SER A 17 -6.98 -3.77 -13.85
CA SER A 17 -7.23 -4.63 -12.67
C SER A 17 -5.96 -5.10 -11.96
N ASP A 18 -4.91 -5.44 -12.71
CA ASP A 18 -3.63 -5.91 -12.15
C ASP A 18 -2.94 -4.84 -11.28
N ARG A 19 -2.99 -3.58 -11.70
CA ARG A 19 -2.42 -2.44 -10.96
C ARG A 19 -3.26 -2.10 -9.75
N THR A 20 -4.58 -2.06 -9.91
CA THR A 20 -5.52 -1.81 -8.81
C THR A 20 -5.47 -2.92 -7.75
N ALA A 21 -5.15 -4.17 -8.13
CA ALA A 21 -4.99 -5.25 -7.17
C ALA A 21 -3.87 -4.97 -6.15
N LYS A 22 -2.77 -4.33 -6.57
CA LYS A 22 -1.68 -3.93 -5.65
C LYS A 22 -2.13 -2.86 -4.66
N TYR A 23 -2.88 -1.85 -5.11
CA TYR A 23 -3.47 -0.85 -4.23
C TYR A 23 -4.49 -1.46 -3.26
N ASN A 24 -5.38 -2.33 -3.74
CA ASN A 24 -6.36 -3.04 -2.91
C ASN A 24 -5.69 -3.91 -1.85
N GLN A 25 -4.55 -4.53 -2.19
CA GLN A 25 -3.80 -5.30 -1.21
C GLN A 25 -3.22 -4.42 -0.10
N LEU A 26 -2.79 -3.19 -0.40
CA LEU A 26 -2.35 -2.24 0.62
C LEU A 26 -3.51 -1.86 1.55
N LEU A 27 -4.72 -1.65 1.02
CA LEU A 27 -5.91 -1.38 1.83
C LEU A 27 -6.24 -2.56 2.76
N ARG A 28 -6.14 -3.80 2.28
CA ARG A 28 -6.35 -4.99 3.14
C ARG A 28 -5.30 -5.11 4.25
N ILE A 29 -4.04 -4.85 3.92
CA ILE A 29 -2.95 -4.86 4.90
C ILE A 29 -3.14 -3.75 5.93
N GLU A 30 -3.55 -2.56 5.52
CA GLU A 30 -3.85 -1.45 6.43
C GLU A 30 -5.01 -1.80 7.37
N GLN A 31 -6.08 -2.41 6.86
CA GLN A 31 -7.18 -2.93 7.67
C GLN A 31 -6.72 -4.02 8.66
N GLU A 32 -5.85 -4.94 8.24
CA GLU A 32 -5.31 -6.01 9.10
C GLU A 32 -4.42 -5.45 10.22
N LEU A 33 -3.62 -4.43 9.93
CA LEU A 33 -2.76 -3.77 10.91
C LEU A 33 -3.54 -2.87 11.88
N GLY A 34 -4.68 -2.33 11.45
CA GLY A 34 -5.54 -1.49 12.28
C GLY A 34 -4.78 -0.29 12.87
N ALA A 35 -4.84 -0.12 14.19
CA ALA A 35 -4.16 0.96 14.89
C ALA A 35 -2.62 0.94 14.77
N ASN A 36 -2.03 -0.18 14.37
CA ASN A 36 -0.58 -0.30 14.16
C ASN A 36 -0.15 0.11 12.74
N ALA A 37 -1.08 0.41 11.83
CA ALA A 37 -0.75 0.84 10.48
C ALA A 37 -0.10 2.23 10.50
N ILE A 38 1.06 2.36 9.86
CA ILE A 38 1.79 3.63 9.73
C ILE A 38 1.83 4.03 8.26
N TYR A 39 1.30 5.22 7.96
CA TYR A 39 1.41 5.81 6.64
C TYR A 39 2.81 6.39 6.40
N GLY A 40 3.47 5.95 5.32
CA GLY A 40 4.87 6.27 5.03
C GLY A 40 5.17 7.63 4.38
N GLY A 41 4.22 8.57 4.34
CA GLY A 41 4.45 9.95 3.88
C GLY A 41 3.94 10.96 4.91
N LYS A 42 4.28 12.26 4.93
CA LYS A 42 5.45 12.98 4.43
C LYS A 42 6.56 12.97 5.51
N MET A 43 7.81 12.75 5.08
CA MET A 43 8.97 13.52 5.56
C MET A 43 9.00 14.87 4.85
#